data_AF-A0A7X4EUV6-F1
#
_entry.id   AF-A0A7X4EUV6-F1
#
_cell.length_a   1.000
_cell.length_b   1.000
_cell.length_c   1.000
_cell.angle_alpha   90.00
_cell.angle_beta   90.00
_cell.angle_gamma   90.00
#
_symmetry.space_group_name_H-M   'P 1'
#
loop_
_entity.id
_entity.type
_entity.pdbx_description
1 polymer ?
#
loop_
_entity_poly.entity_id
_entity_poly.type
_entity_poly.pdbx_seq_one_letter_code
_entity_poly.pdbx_strand_id
1 'polypeptide(L)'
;MTRPNLFSYATKELSQDAVICWLLEWAGKPTGGGDVASKELRRCGLRLLRALLPDVKLGSEVDVRVHHQVKRIDVLAHVNQQHVLLIEDKTNSNEHSNQLKRYYKEVRDGGLLKQAKIPATAKEHLHAVCIKTGNLSRAERIRIEDQDFAVFDRKALLRVLNLYSGQNDILVDFRRHLKRWERETNSFQKWSRNEKKPERLERGWEGLYAWIEDHYQDKSDEKWGYLRSTLIGGFHGLWVEPTVTSKNSRFAMWIERDRISFRLYGAKRQESLKGMDREKLVWASRSRSGGDGWSSAPTTGLIWTDQWQTSIEQKRY
;
A
#
# COMPACT_ATOMS: atom_id res chain seq x y z
N MET A 1 10.69 -28.34 11.15
CA MET A 1 10.22 -27.86 9.83
C MET A 1 9.07 -26.88 10.03
N THR A 2 9.09 -25.71 9.39
CA THR A 2 7.96 -24.78 9.45
C THR A 2 6.78 -25.37 8.68
N ARG A 3 5.60 -25.48 9.32
CA ARG A 3 4.35 -25.90 8.68
C ARG A 3 4.14 -25.13 7.35
N PRO A 4 3.89 -25.82 6.22
CA PRO A 4 3.55 -25.17 4.96
C PRO A 4 2.35 -24.22 5.10
N ASN A 5 2.32 -23.14 4.32
CA ASN A 5 1.25 -22.16 4.34
C ASN A 5 0.76 -21.90 2.92
N LEU A 6 -0.53 -22.09 2.67
CA LEU A 6 -1.17 -22.00 1.35
C LEU A 6 -0.87 -20.67 0.64
N PHE A 7 -0.95 -19.57 1.38
CA PHE A 7 -0.72 -18.20 0.88
C PHE A 7 0.77 -17.89 0.66
N SER A 8 1.67 -18.85 0.86
CA SER A 8 3.05 -18.73 0.35
C SER A 8 3.09 -18.90 -1.17
N TYR A 9 2.09 -19.58 -1.76
CA TYR A 9 1.99 -19.82 -3.20
C TYR A 9 0.82 -19.05 -3.82
N ALA A 10 -0.28 -18.91 -3.10
CA ALA A 10 -1.40 -18.06 -3.47
C ALA A 10 -1.16 -16.62 -2.99
N THR A 11 -0.28 -15.87 -3.66
CA THR A 11 0.13 -14.52 -3.25
C THR A 11 -0.53 -13.39 -4.05
N LYS A 12 -1.43 -13.73 -4.97
CA LYS A 12 -2.11 -12.78 -5.86
C LYS A 12 -3.38 -12.23 -5.19
N GLU A 13 -3.87 -11.10 -5.70
CA GLU A 13 -5.15 -10.48 -5.33
C GLU A 13 -6.31 -11.49 -5.33
N LEU A 14 -6.34 -12.39 -6.33
CA LEU A 14 -7.29 -13.52 -6.44
C LEU A 14 -7.35 -14.50 -5.25
N SER A 15 -6.37 -14.47 -4.34
CA SER A 15 -6.43 -15.28 -3.12
C SER A 15 -6.97 -14.48 -1.94
N GLN A 16 -6.76 -13.16 -1.97
CA GLN A 16 -7.23 -12.23 -0.98
C GLN A 16 -8.72 -11.94 -1.17
N ASP A 17 -9.19 -11.67 -2.39
CA ASP A 17 -10.62 -11.52 -2.70
C ASP A 17 -11.43 -12.76 -2.26
N ALA A 18 -10.91 -13.96 -2.49
CA ALA A 18 -11.55 -15.21 -2.11
C ALA A 18 -11.70 -15.35 -0.60
N VAL A 19 -10.67 -14.99 0.18
CA VAL A 19 -10.74 -15.00 1.65
C VAL A 19 -11.71 -13.93 2.16
N ILE A 20 -11.73 -12.75 1.55
CA ILE A 20 -12.68 -11.69 1.90
C ILE A 20 -14.11 -12.14 1.64
N CYS A 21 -14.41 -12.64 0.43
CA CYS A 21 -15.71 -13.24 0.08
C CYS A 21 -16.13 -14.31 1.10
N TRP A 22 -15.24 -15.27 1.37
CA TRP A 22 -15.49 -16.36 2.29
C TRP A 22 -15.79 -15.87 3.72
N LEU A 23 -15.07 -14.87 4.23
CA LEU A 23 -15.35 -14.27 5.54
C LEU A 23 -16.67 -13.49 5.57
N LEU A 24 -17.03 -12.81 4.48
CA LEU A 24 -18.31 -12.11 4.37
C LEU A 24 -19.48 -13.10 4.32
N GLU A 25 -19.34 -14.24 3.64
CA GLU A 25 -20.35 -15.31 3.68
C GLU A 25 -20.51 -15.90 5.08
N TRP A 26 -19.41 -16.07 5.83
CA TRP A 26 -19.48 -16.48 7.23
C TRP A 26 -20.23 -15.47 8.09
N ALA A 27 -20.07 -14.17 7.83
CA ALA A 27 -20.80 -13.12 8.55
C ALA A 27 -22.33 -13.27 8.42
N GLY A 28 -22.79 -13.74 7.24
CA GLY A 28 -24.20 -13.95 6.94
C GLY A 28 -24.79 -15.29 7.40
N LYS A 29 -24.01 -16.18 8.03
CA LYS A 29 -24.55 -17.45 8.53
C LYS A 29 -25.45 -17.25 9.76
N PRO A 30 -26.50 -18.07 9.97
CA PRO A 30 -27.35 -17.97 11.16
C PRO A 30 -26.57 -18.19 12.47
N THR A 31 -26.98 -17.53 13.55
CA THR A 31 -26.38 -17.74 14.90
C THR A 31 -26.64 -19.12 15.48
N GLY A 32 -27.79 -19.73 15.15
CA GLY A 32 -28.36 -20.90 15.84
C GLY A 32 -27.83 -22.27 15.43
N GLY A 33 -26.75 -22.36 14.64
CA GLY A 33 -26.24 -23.65 14.14
C GLY A 33 -24.72 -23.70 14.02
N GLY A 34 -24.19 -24.92 13.95
CA GLY A 34 -22.77 -25.18 13.69
C GLY A 34 -21.92 -25.43 14.93
N ASP A 35 -20.74 -26.00 14.68
CA ASP A 35 -19.73 -26.27 15.69
C ASP A 35 -19.02 -24.98 16.18
N VAL A 36 -18.15 -25.12 17.18
CA VAL A 36 -17.39 -23.99 17.74
C VAL A 36 -16.57 -23.28 16.66
N ALA A 37 -15.99 -24.03 15.72
CA ALA A 37 -15.20 -23.47 14.63
C ALA A 37 -16.04 -22.54 13.73
N SER A 38 -17.24 -22.97 13.36
CA SER A 38 -18.20 -22.22 12.55
C SER A 38 -18.63 -20.93 13.27
N LYS A 39 -18.88 -20.99 14.58
CA LYS A 39 -19.23 -19.82 15.41
C LYS A 39 -18.11 -18.79 15.46
N GLU A 40 -16.85 -19.22 15.62
CA GLU A 40 -15.70 -18.32 15.61
C GLU A 40 -15.45 -17.69 14.22
N LEU A 41 -15.68 -18.44 13.14
CA LEU A 41 -15.56 -17.91 11.77
C LEU A 41 -16.62 -16.85 11.50
N ARG A 42 -17.88 -17.13 11.85
CA ARG A 42 -18.98 -16.15 11.79
C ARG A 42 -18.63 -14.88 12.58
N ARG A 43 -18.13 -15.04 13.80
CA ARG A 43 -17.71 -13.91 14.65
C ARG A 43 -16.60 -13.08 13.99
N CYS A 44 -15.63 -13.73 13.36
CA CYS A 44 -14.58 -13.05 12.59
C CYS A 44 -15.15 -12.31 11.38
N GLY A 45 -16.04 -12.95 10.61
CA GLY A 45 -16.73 -12.34 9.48
C GLY A 45 -17.52 -11.10 9.88
N LEU A 46 -18.29 -11.16 10.98
CA LEU A 46 -19.02 -10.00 11.50
C LEU A 46 -18.10 -8.87 11.95
N ARG A 47 -16.94 -9.18 12.54
CA ARG A 47 -15.95 -8.15 12.92
C ARG A 47 -15.36 -7.49 11.67
N LEU A 48 -15.06 -8.26 10.63
CA LEU A 48 -14.62 -7.70 9.35
C LEU A 48 -15.69 -6.79 8.77
N LEU A 49 -16.93 -7.28 8.67
CA LEU A 49 -18.03 -6.52 8.09
C LEU A 49 -18.30 -5.20 8.85
N ARG A 50 -18.30 -5.22 10.19
CA ARG A 50 -18.43 -4.00 11.00
C ARG A 50 -17.25 -3.04 10.83
N ALA A 51 -16.04 -3.56 10.61
CA ALA A 51 -14.87 -2.72 10.36
C ALA A 51 -14.89 -2.08 8.96
N LEU A 52 -15.55 -2.74 7.98
CA LEU A 52 -15.77 -2.21 6.63
C LEU A 52 -16.98 -1.25 6.55
N LEU A 53 -17.89 -1.32 7.51
CA LEU A 53 -19.11 -0.50 7.61
C LEU A 53 -19.21 0.19 8.98
N PRO A 54 -18.24 1.05 9.36
CA PRO A 54 -18.13 1.58 10.72
C PRO A 54 -19.36 2.39 11.16
N ASP A 55 -20.03 3.06 10.23
CA ASP A 55 -21.18 3.93 10.49
C ASP A 55 -22.53 3.20 10.41
N VAL A 56 -22.52 1.91 10.07
CA VAL A 56 -23.73 1.10 9.94
C VAL A 56 -23.95 0.28 11.21
N LYS A 57 -25.09 0.51 11.88
CA LYS A 57 -25.51 -0.29 13.03
C LYS A 57 -26.06 -1.65 12.58
N LEU A 58 -25.17 -2.62 12.45
CA LEU A 58 -25.54 -4.01 12.14
C LEU A 58 -26.04 -4.73 13.41
N GLY A 59 -27.21 -5.39 13.29
CA GLY A 59 -27.78 -6.21 14.34
C GLY A 59 -26.96 -7.47 14.68
N SER A 60 -27.55 -8.33 15.51
CA SER A 60 -26.98 -9.66 15.85
C SER A 60 -27.09 -10.64 14.69
N GLU A 61 -28.19 -10.58 13.94
CA GLU A 61 -28.39 -11.25 12.67
C GLU A 61 -28.09 -10.29 11.52
N VAL A 62 -27.38 -10.80 10.52
CA VAL A 62 -26.99 -10.04 9.34
C VAL A 62 -27.23 -10.94 8.12
N ASP A 63 -27.95 -10.44 7.11
CA ASP A 63 -28.03 -11.08 5.80
C ASP A 63 -26.88 -10.53 4.94
N VAL A 64 -26.11 -11.43 4.32
CA VAL A 64 -25.00 -11.05 3.44
C VAL A 64 -25.06 -11.90 2.19
N ARG A 65 -25.20 -11.25 1.04
CA ARG A 65 -25.07 -11.88 -0.29
C ARG A 65 -23.84 -11.35 -0.96
N VAL A 66 -22.89 -12.24 -1.23
CA VAL A 66 -21.61 -11.88 -1.86
C VAL A 66 -21.68 -12.17 -3.36
N HIS A 67 -21.23 -11.23 -4.16
CA HIS A 67 -21.08 -11.35 -5.60
C HIS A 67 -19.60 -11.12 -5.94
N HIS A 68 -18.93 -12.19 -6.38
CA HIS A 68 -17.51 -12.18 -6.73
C HIS A 68 -17.32 -11.80 -8.19
N GLN A 69 -16.36 -10.93 -8.49
CA GLN A 69 -15.90 -10.61 -9.85
C GLN A 69 -16.95 -10.09 -10.86
N VAL A 70 -18.01 -9.43 -10.37
CA VAL A 70 -19.02 -8.81 -11.25
C VAL A 70 -18.41 -7.63 -12.02
N LYS A 71 -18.36 -7.73 -13.35
CA LYS A 71 -17.65 -6.78 -14.24
C LYS A 71 -16.20 -6.47 -13.80
N ARG A 72 -15.47 -7.45 -13.26
CA ARG A 72 -14.08 -7.30 -12.78
C ARG A 72 -13.93 -6.44 -11.52
N ILE A 73 -15.00 -6.24 -10.75
CA ILE A 73 -14.92 -5.76 -9.37
C ILE A 73 -14.66 -6.95 -8.48
N ASP A 74 -13.69 -6.86 -7.58
CA ASP A 74 -13.26 -8.00 -6.78
C ASP A 74 -14.40 -8.54 -5.91
N VAL A 75 -15.06 -7.68 -5.12
CA VAL A 75 -16.21 -8.08 -4.29
C VAL A 75 -17.32 -7.02 -4.27
N LEU A 76 -18.56 -7.46 -4.47
CA LEU A 76 -19.77 -6.67 -4.21
C LEU A 76 -20.65 -7.44 -3.23
N ALA A 77 -20.98 -6.85 -2.08
CA ALA A 77 -21.83 -7.48 -1.08
C ALA A 77 -23.12 -6.68 -0.84
N HIS A 78 -24.26 -7.39 -0.82
CA HIS A 78 -25.55 -6.84 -0.42
C HIS A 78 -25.84 -7.24 1.03
N VAL A 79 -25.92 -6.24 1.91
CA VAL A 79 -25.98 -6.43 3.36
C VAL A 79 -27.32 -5.95 3.88
N ASN A 80 -28.01 -6.80 4.64
CA ASN A 80 -29.34 -6.55 5.22
C ASN A 80 -30.37 -6.02 4.21
N GLN A 81 -30.25 -6.45 2.97
CA GLN A 81 -31.10 -6.02 1.85
C GLN A 81 -31.12 -4.51 1.59
N GLN A 82 -30.26 -3.75 2.25
CA GLN A 82 -30.28 -2.28 2.24
C GLN A 82 -28.96 -1.69 1.78
N HIS A 83 -27.83 -2.18 2.32
CA HIS A 83 -26.52 -1.61 2.07
C HIS A 83 -25.79 -2.35 0.97
N VAL A 84 -25.05 -1.60 0.15
CA VAL A 84 -24.14 -2.17 -0.85
C VAL A 84 -22.72 -1.88 -0.41
N LEU A 85 -21.93 -2.92 -0.23
CA LEU A 85 -20.51 -2.84 0.06
C LEU A 85 -19.73 -3.20 -1.21
N LEU A 86 -19.12 -2.20 -1.83
CA LEU A 86 -18.24 -2.34 -2.98
C LEU A 86 -16.79 -2.43 -2.47
N ILE A 87 -16.10 -3.51 -2.79
CA ILE A 87 -14.71 -3.73 -2.38
C ILE A 87 -13.85 -3.95 -3.62
N GLU A 88 -12.80 -3.14 -3.72
CA GLU A 88 -11.63 -3.45 -4.53
C GLU A 88 -10.55 -4.00 -3.59
N ASP A 89 -9.87 -5.07 -3.99
CA ASP A 89 -8.74 -5.61 -3.26
C ASP A 89 -7.43 -5.33 -4.02
N LYS A 90 -6.40 -4.95 -3.27
CA LYS A 90 -5.06 -4.72 -3.80
C LYS A 90 -4.05 -5.36 -2.89
N THR A 91 -3.11 -6.11 -3.46
CA THR A 91 -1.93 -6.56 -2.73
C THR A 91 -0.86 -5.50 -2.87
N ASN A 92 0.03 -5.62 -3.86
CA ASN A 92 1.09 -4.65 -4.15
C ASN A 92 0.74 -3.71 -5.31
N SER A 93 -0.27 -4.03 -6.13
CA SER A 93 -0.57 -3.23 -7.32
C SER A 93 -1.13 -1.85 -6.93
N ASN A 94 -0.77 -0.84 -7.72
CA ASN A 94 -1.31 0.50 -7.58
C ASN A 94 -2.62 0.62 -8.35
N GLU A 95 -3.45 1.57 -7.95
CA GLU A 95 -4.58 2.00 -8.77
C GLU A 95 -4.07 2.57 -10.11
N HIS A 96 -4.70 2.14 -11.19
CA HIS A 96 -4.41 2.60 -12.54
C HIS A 96 -5.71 2.80 -13.31
N SER A 97 -5.71 3.80 -14.20
CA SER A 97 -6.76 4.01 -15.20
C SER A 97 -8.15 4.38 -14.63
N ASN A 98 -8.19 5.13 -13.52
CA ASN A 98 -9.41 5.60 -12.86
C ASN A 98 -10.41 4.45 -12.61
N GLN A 99 -9.87 3.29 -12.24
CA GLN A 99 -10.63 2.05 -12.12
C GLN A 99 -11.69 2.18 -11.03
N LEU A 100 -11.30 2.71 -9.87
CA LEU A 100 -12.17 2.86 -8.71
C LEU A 100 -13.33 3.81 -9.02
N LYS A 101 -13.03 4.97 -9.62
CA LYS A 101 -14.05 5.94 -10.03
C LYS A 101 -15.09 5.34 -10.99
N ARG A 102 -14.64 4.52 -11.94
CA ARG A 102 -15.54 3.81 -12.87
C ARG A 102 -16.45 2.83 -12.13
N TYR A 103 -15.91 2.05 -11.20
CA TYR A 103 -16.69 1.07 -10.44
C TYR A 103 -17.71 1.74 -9.53
N TYR A 104 -17.32 2.82 -8.84
CA TYR A 104 -18.23 3.62 -8.03
C TYR A 104 -19.41 4.14 -8.86
N LYS A 105 -19.12 4.73 -10.03
CA LYS A 105 -20.13 5.24 -10.96
C LYS A 105 -21.07 4.14 -11.46
N GLU A 106 -20.54 2.98 -11.83
CA GLU A 106 -21.35 1.84 -12.30
C GLU A 106 -22.34 1.31 -11.25
N VAL A 107 -22.02 1.43 -9.96
CA VAL A 107 -22.97 1.12 -8.88
C VAL A 107 -24.00 2.23 -8.71
N ARG A 108 -23.57 3.49 -8.71
CA ARG A 108 -24.46 4.66 -8.58
C ARG A 108 -25.44 4.79 -9.75
N ASP A 109 -25.04 4.39 -10.96
CA ASP A 109 -25.91 4.35 -12.14
C ASP A 109 -26.82 3.10 -12.14
N GLY A 110 -26.61 2.15 -11.21
CA GLY A 110 -27.41 0.94 -11.06
C GLY A 110 -27.05 -0.20 -12.02
N GLY A 111 -26.08 0.00 -12.93
CA GLY A 111 -25.65 -1.00 -13.91
C GLY A 111 -25.14 -2.29 -13.27
N LEU A 112 -24.33 -2.15 -12.21
CA LEU A 112 -23.83 -3.30 -11.43
C LEU A 112 -24.90 -3.94 -10.56
N LEU A 113 -25.76 -3.12 -9.94
CA LEU A 113 -26.85 -3.61 -9.08
C LEU A 113 -27.80 -4.51 -9.88
N LYS A 114 -28.15 -4.10 -11.10
CA LYS A 114 -28.98 -4.91 -12.01
C LYS A 114 -28.36 -6.27 -12.30
N GLN A 115 -27.05 -6.33 -12.57
CA GLN A 115 -26.36 -7.58 -12.85
C GLN A 115 -26.27 -8.50 -11.62
N ALA A 116 -26.02 -7.91 -10.45
CA ALA A 116 -26.01 -8.61 -9.17
C ALA A 116 -27.42 -8.94 -8.65
N LYS A 117 -28.50 -8.55 -9.36
CA LYS A 117 -29.90 -8.68 -8.90
C LYS A 117 -30.14 -8.01 -7.54
N ILE A 118 -29.46 -6.90 -7.29
CA ILE A 118 -29.63 -6.04 -6.12
C ILE A 118 -30.64 -4.93 -6.48
N PRO A 119 -31.60 -4.59 -5.60
CA PRO A 119 -32.55 -3.50 -5.84
C PRO A 119 -31.83 -2.17 -6.12
N ALA A 120 -32.32 -1.43 -7.12
CA ALA A 120 -31.72 -0.14 -7.51
C ALA A 120 -31.71 0.89 -6.39
N THR A 121 -32.64 0.81 -5.43
CA THR A 121 -32.71 1.68 -4.24
C THR A 121 -31.51 1.52 -3.31
N ALA A 122 -30.82 0.38 -3.35
CA ALA A 122 -29.66 0.12 -2.49
C ALA A 122 -28.45 1.01 -2.83
N LYS A 123 -28.44 1.66 -4.00
CA LYS A 123 -27.39 2.62 -4.39
C LYS A 123 -27.30 3.82 -3.45
N GLU A 124 -28.37 4.17 -2.73
CA GLU A 124 -28.40 5.26 -1.76
C GLU A 124 -27.58 4.92 -0.49
N HIS A 125 -27.29 3.64 -0.30
CA HIS A 125 -26.52 3.10 0.82
C HIS A 125 -25.25 2.38 0.33
N LEU A 126 -24.56 2.98 -0.64
CA LEU A 126 -23.29 2.51 -1.16
C LEU A 126 -22.14 2.89 -0.22
N HIS A 127 -21.36 1.88 0.16
CA HIS A 127 -20.10 1.98 0.87
C HIS A 127 -18.99 1.39 -0.01
N ALA A 128 -17.97 2.17 -0.33
CA ALA A 128 -16.86 1.72 -1.18
C ALA A 128 -15.56 1.66 -0.39
N VAL A 129 -14.88 0.52 -0.42
CA VAL A 129 -13.67 0.26 0.37
C VAL A 129 -12.59 -0.38 -0.51
N CYS A 130 -11.37 0.12 -0.42
CA CYS A 130 -10.20 -0.49 -1.03
C CYS A 130 -9.42 -1.22 0.07
N ILE A 131 -9.38 -2.56 0.01
CA ILE A 131 -8.58 -3.37 0.92
C ILE A 131 -7.16 -3.49 0.36
N LYS A 132 -6.20 -2.75 0.94
CA LYS A 132 -4.80 -2.73 0.51
C LYS A 132 -3.90 -3.45 1.52
N THR A 133 -3.34 -4.59 1.14
CA THR A 133 -2.44 -5.37 2.04
C THR A 133 -0.95 -5.18 1.76
N GLY A 134 -0.56 -4.66 0.61
CA GLY A 134 0.79 -4.16 0.37
C GLY A 134 1.06 -2.88 1.15
N ASN A 135 2.31 -2.40 1.11
CA ASN A 135 2.62 -1.10 1.69
C ASN A 135 1.97 0.00 0.83
N LEU A 136 1.47 1.04 1.48
CA LEU A 136 0.67 2.10 0.87
C LEU A 136 1.35 3.44 1.14
N SER A 137 1.73 4.17 0.09
CA SER A 137 2.20 5.55 0.24
C SER A 137 1.04 6.52 0.47
N ARG A 138 1.32 7.67 1.09
CA ARG A 138 0.31 8.71 1.28
C ARG A 138 -0.27 9.19 -0.05
N ALA A 139 0.58 9.36 -1.07
CA ALA A 139 0.12 9.77 -2.39
C ALA A 139 -0.85 8.75 -3.01
N GLU A 140 -0.62 7.45 -2.80
CA GLU A 140 -1.57 6.41 -3.24
C GLU A 140 -2.84 6.41 -2.41
N ARG A 141 -2.76 6.57 -1.09
CA ARG A 141 -3.92 6.72 -0.20
C ARG A 141 -4.84 7.84 -0.69
N ILE A 142 -4.30 9.03 -0.92
CA ILE A 142 -5.06 10.19 -1.40
C ILE A 142 -5.74 9.88 -2.74
N ARG A 143 -5.02 9.27 -3.69
CA ARG A 143 -5.61 8.89 -4.99
C ARG A 143 -6.79 7.90 -4.89
N ILE A 144 -6.77 7.02 -3.89
CA ILE A 144 -7.88 6.09 -3.62
C ILE A 144 -9.05 6.86 -3.00
N GLU A 145 -8.79 7.69 -2.00
CA GLU A 145 -9.78 8.48 -1.26
C GLU A 145 -10.47 9.52 -2.17
N ASP A 146 -9.74 10.16 -3.09
CA ASP A 146 -10.26 11.08 -4.12
C ASP A 146 -11.21 10.41 -5.13
N GLN A 147 -11.31 9.08 -5.11
CA GLN A 147 -12.22 8.29 -5.95
C GLN A 147 -13.41 7.71 -5.16
N ASP A 148 -13.71 8.29 -4.00
CA ASP A 148 -14.83 7.92 -3.10
C ASP A 148 -14.67 6.53 -2.44
N PHE A 149 -13.44 6.01 -2.34
CA PHE A 149 -13.13 4.76 -1.65
C PHE A 149 -12.43 5.02 -0.31
N ALA A 150 -12.95 4.42 0.76
CA ALA A 150 -12.22 4.35 2.02
C ALA A 150 -11.07 3.34 1.93
N VAL A 151 -9.92 3.65 2.52
CA VAL A 151 -8.78 2.72 2.57
C VAL A 151 -8.86 1.83 3.82
N PHE A 152 -8.84 0.51 3.61
CA PHE A 152 -8.74 -0.48 4.69
C PHE A 152 -7.42 -1.26 4.57
N ASP A 153 -6.41 -0.81 5.32
CA ASP A 153 -5.03 -1.30 5.16
C ASP A 153 -4.75 -2.65 5.84
N ARG A 154 -3.56 -3.22 5.58
CA ARG A 154 -3.08 -4.46 6.20
C ARG A 154 -3.17 -4.44 7.73
N LYS A 155 -2.88 -3.30 8.37
CA LYS A 155 -2.89 -3.18 9.83
C LYS A 155 -4.34 -3.27 10.35
N ALA A 156 -5.28 -2.60 9.68
CA ALA A 156 -6.71 -2.69 9.98
C ALA A 156 -7.24 -4.12 9.83
N LEU A 157 -6.90 -4.80 8.73
CA LEU A 157 -7.27 -6.19 8.53
C LEU A 157 -6.66 -7.11 9.60
N LEU A 158 -5.38 -6.93 9.93
CA LEU A 158 -4.74 -7.68 11.00
C LEU A 158 -5.37 -7.45 12.37
N ARG A 159 -5.86 -6.22 12.68
CA ARG A 159 -6.60 -5.96 13.93
C ARG A 159 -7.84 -6.86 14.03
N VAL A 160 -8.59 -7.03 12.93
CA VAL A 160 -9.74 -7.94 12.89
C VAL A 160 -9.31 -9.40 13.05
N LEU A 161 -8.35 -9.85 12.23
CA LEU A 161 -7.93 -11.25 12.18
C LEU A 161 -7.24 -11.72 13.47
N ASN A 162 -6.59 -10.82 14.21
CA ASN A 162 -5.95 -11.14 15.48
C ASN A 162 -6.96 -11.48 16.59
N LEU A 163 -8.21 -11.05 16.46
CA LEU A 163 -9.27 -11.40 17.41
C LEU A 163 -9.86 -12.80 17.18
N TYR A 164 -9.52 -13.46 16.07
CA TYR A 164 -9.95 -14.83 15.81
C TYR A 164 -9.19 -15.82 16.70
N SER A 165 -9.95 -16.60 17.48
CA SER A 165 -9.42 -17.56 18.45
C SER A 165 -9.60 -19.03 18.04
N GLY A 166 -10.30 -19.29 16.93
CA GLY A 166 -10.53 -20.64 16.43
C GLY A 166 -9.31 -21.26 15.70
N GLN A 167 -9.50 -22.48 15.20
CA GLN A 167 -8.44 -23.31 14.61
C GLN A 167 -8.58 -23.53 13.10
N ASN A 168 -9.38 -22.72 12.39
CA ASN A 168 -9.51 -22.89 10.94
C ASN A 168 -8.18 -22.59 10.23
N ASP A 169 -7.63 -23.61 9.57
CA ASP A 169 -6.32 -23.54 8.94
C ASP A 169 -6.23 -22.49 7.83
N ILE A 170 -7.29 -22.28 7.04
CA ILE A 170 -7.32 -21.28 5.97
C ILE A 170 -7.14 -19.89 6.56
N LEU A 171 -7.96 -19.54 7.57
CA LEU A 171 -7.89 -18.23 8.20
C LEU A 171 -6.60 -18.02 8.98
N VAL A 172 -6.13 -19.06 9.67
CA VAL A 172 -4.87 -19.03 10.43
C VAL A 172 -3.69 -18.84 9.49
N ASP A 173 -3.67 -19.52 8.34
CA ASP A 173 -2.63 -19.38 7.34
C ASP A 173 -2.66 -18.01 6.67
N PHE A 174 -3.84 -17.50 6.31
CA PHE A 174 -3.98 -16.14 5.76
C PHE A 174 -3.46 -15.08 6.74
N ARG A 175 -3.85 -15.17 8.01
CA ARG A 175 -3.35 -14.29 9.07
C ARG A 175 -1.84 -14.40 9.23
N ARG A 176 -1.28 -15.62 9.19
CA ARG A 176 0.18 -15.83 9.31
C ARG A 176 0.93 -15.21 8.13
N HIS A 177 0.36 -15.31 6.93
CA HIS A 177 0.89 -14.67 5.73
C HIS A 177 0.93 -13.14 5.86
N LEU A 178 -0.18 -12.50 6.25
CA LEU A 178 -0.20 -11.04 6.45
C LEU A 178 0.73 -10.60 7.58
N LYS A 179 0.82 -11.36 8.68
CA LYS A 179 1.81 -11.10 9.74
C LYS A 179 3.24 -11.21 9.25
N ARG A 180 3.53 -12.08 8.28
CA ARG A 180 4.87 -12.17 7.67
C ARG A 180 5.16 -10.89 6.90
N TRP A 181 4.25 -10.43 6.05
CA TRP A 181 4.42 -9.16 5.32
C TRP A 181 4.60 -7.99 6.28
N GLU A 182 3.81 -7.92 7.36
CA GLU A 182 3.99 -6.86 8.35
C GLU A 182 5.36 -6.89 9.04
N ARG A 183 5.91 -8.09 9.33
CA ARG A 183 7.27 -8.22 9.86
C ARG A 183 8.34 -7.82 8.83
N GLU A 184 8.15 -8.17 7.56
CA GLU A 184 9.06 -7.79 6.47
C GLU A 184 9.06 -6.28 6.28
N THR A 185 7.89 -5.64 6.27
CA THR A 185 7.74 -4.19 6.21
C THR A 185 8.47 -3.50 7.36
N ASN A 186 8.33 -3.99 8.60
CA ASN A 186 8.99 -3.38 9.75
C ASN A 186 10.45 -3.82 9.94
N SER A 187 11.01 -4.62 9.03
CA SER A 187 12.37 -5.16 9.19
C SER A 187 13.45 -4.07 9.16
N PHE A 188 13.19 -2.93 8.51
CA PHE A 188 14.12 -1.79 8.44
C PHE A 188 14.55 -1.26 9.81
N GLN A 189 13.68 -1.40 10.81
CA GLN A 189 13.96 -0.94 12.17
C GLN A 189 15.14 -1.67 12.81
N LYS A 190 15.47 -2.87 12.32
CA LYS A 190 16.57 -3.71 12.81
C LYS A 190 17.82 -3.61 11.94
N TRP A 191 17.80 -2.80 10.88
CA TRP A 191 18.92 -2.73 9.96
C TRP A 191 20.09 -1.98 10.57
N SER A 192 21.21 -2.67 10.80
CA SER A 192 22.49 -2.04 11.15
C SER A 192 23.21 -1.47 9.92
N ARG A 193 24.07 -0.46 10.14
CA ARG A 193 24.81 0.32 9.12
C ARG A 193 25.72 -0.55 8.23
N ASN A 194 26.33 -1.59 8.79
CA ASN A 194 27.42 -2.34 8.15
C ASN A 194 26.99 -3.72 7.62
N GLU A 195 25.71 -4.06 7.75
CA GLU A 195 25.18 -5.31 7.22
C GLU A 195 24.76 -5.13 5.77
N LYS A 196 25.29 -5.97 4.89
CA LYS A 196 24.74 -6.14 3.53
C LYS A 196 23.26 -6.48 3.64
N LYS A 197 22.41 -5.56 3.21
CA LYS A 197 20.97 -5.81 3.11
C LYS A 197 20.73 -6.68 1.88
N PRO A 198 20.02 -7.80 2.00
CA PRO A 198 19.62 -8.56 0.82
C PRO A 198 18.87 -7.63 -0.13
N GLU A 199 19.28 -7.59 -1.40
CA GLU A 199 18.60 -6.83 -2.46
C GLU A 199 17.11 -7.18 -2.58
N ARG A 200 16.71 -8.34 -2.04
CA ARG A 200 15.35 -8.88 -2.03
C ARG A 200 14.44 -8.37 -0.91
N LEU A 201 14.89 -7.45 -0.04
CA LEU A 201 14.07 -6.87 1.04
C LEU A 201 13.19 -5.69 0.57
N GLU A 202 12.51 -5.82 -0.57
CA GLU A 202 11.69 -4.73 -1.16
C GLU A 202 10.70 -4.13 -0.15
N ARG A 203 9.96 -4.98 0.58
CA ARG A 203 9.00 -4.53 1.60
C ARG A 203 9.64 -3.77 2.76
N GLY A 204 10.87 -4.13 3.14
CA GLY A 204 11.58 -3.42 4.20
C GLY A 204 11.97 -2.00 3.77
N TRP A 205 12.36 -1.85 2.49
CA TRP A 205 12.66 -0.53 1.92
C TRP A 205 11.40 0.33 1.81
N GLU A 206 10.30 -0.23 1.31
CA GLU A 206 8.99 0.43 1.32
C GLU A 206 8.56 0.84 2.75
N GLY A 207 8.81 -0.01 3.75
CA GLY A 207 8.55 0.30 5.15
C GLY A 207 9.38 1.47 5.67
N LEU A 208 10.66 1.56 5.28
CA LEU A 208 11.52 2.70 5.58
C LEU A 208 10.97 3.97 4.90
N TYR A 209 10.58 3.90 3.64
CA TYR A 209 10.05 5.05 2.90
C TYR A 209 8.73 5.56 3.51
N ALA A 210 7.82 4.65 3.86
CA ALA A 210 6.59 5.00 4.58
C ALA A 210 6.90 5.65 5.93
N TRP A 211 7.89 5.13 6.66
CA TRP A 211 8.32 5.72 7.92
C TRP A 211 8.89 7.14 7.73
N ILE A 212 9.71 7.37 6.70
CA ILE A 212 10.22 8.71 6.37
C ILE A 212 9.05 9.66 6.06
N GLU A 213 8.13 9.25 5.18
CA GLU A 213 6.94 10.03 4.78
C GLU A 213 6.07 10.43 5.98
N ASP A 214 5.98 9.57 7.01
CA ASP A 214 5.24 9.87 8.25
C ASP A 214 5.98 10.85 9.18
N HIS A 215 7.32 10.88 9.16
CA HIS A 215 8.16 11.63 10.11
C HIS A 215 8.77 12.91 9.53
N TYR A 216 8.68 13.12 8.22
CA TYR A 216 9.13 14.36 7.58
C TYR A 216 8.01 15.42 7.62
N GLN A 217 8.36 16.63 8.06
CA GLN A 217 7.41 17.69 8.37
C GLN A 217 6.96 18.47 7.12
N ASP A 218 7.80 18.53 6.09
CA ASP A 218 7.48 19.18 4.82
C ASP A 218 6.77 18.18 3.91
N LYS A 219 5.46 18.11 4.12
CA LYS A 219 4.55 17.06 3.66
C LYS A 219 4.08 17.23 2.22
N SER A 220 4.56 18.24 1.51
CA SER A 220 4.24 18.49 0.12
C SER A 220 5.31 17.87 -0.77
N ASP A 221 4.85 16.98 -1.66
CA ASP A 221 5.57 16.47 -2.84
C ASP A 221 6.47 15.24 -2.67
N GLU A 222 6.54 14.65 -1.48
CA GLU A 222 7.17 13.35 -1.27
C GLU A 222 6.27 12.21 -1.80
N LYS A 223 6.84 11.36 -2.65
CA LYS A 223 6.15 10.19 -3.23
C LYS A 223 7.10 9.00 -3.20
N TRP A 224 6.61 7.82 -2.88
CA TRP A 224 7.39 6.60 -2.99
C TRP A 224 6.57 5.45 -3.60
N GLY A 225 7.28 4.50 -4.21
CA GLY A 225 6.70 3.36 -4.89
C GLY A 225 7.68 2.74 -5.90
N TYR A 226 7.17 1.81 -6.70
CA TYR A 226 7.95 1.18 -7.77
C TYR A 226 8.04 2.08 -9.02
N LEU A 227 9.25 2.50 -9.38
CA LEU A 227 9.55 3.22 -10.61
C LEU A 227 9.95 2.22 -11.69
N ARG A 228 9.10 2.07 -12.72
CA ARG A 228 9.39 1.21 -13.87
C ARG A 228 10.39 1.89 -14.81
N SER A 229 11.56 1.28 -15.01
CA SER A 229 12.51 1.65 -16.06
C SER A 229 12.35 0.73 -17.27
N THR A 230 12.37 1.28 -18.48
CA THR A 230 12.21 0.54 -19.75
C THR A 230 13.47 -0.24 -20.17
N LEU A 231 14.61 -0.03 -19.50
CA LEU A 231 15.91 -0.57 -19.96
C LEU A 231 16.57 -1.58 -19.01
N ILE A 232 16.20 -1.63 -17.72
CA ILE A 232 16.98 -2.39 -16.70
C ILE A 232 16.11 -3.14 -15.67
N GLY A 233 14.79 -3.17 -15.87
CA GLY A 233 13.88 -3.47 -14.76
C GLY A 233 13.73 -2.24 -13.84
N GLY A 234 12.59 -2.12 -13.17
CA GLY A 234 12.33 -0.98 -12.28
C GLY A 234 12.93 -1.16 -10.89
N PHE A 235 12.77 -0.15 -10.04
CA PHE A 235 13.21 -0.18 -8.64
C PHE A 235 12.20 0.50 -7.71
N HIS A 236 12.17 0.11 -6.44
CA HIS A 236 11.43 0.83 -5.41
C HIS A 236 12.25 2.02 -4.92
N GLY A 237 11.68 3.22 -4.99
CA GLY A 237 12.34 4.43 -4.51
C GLY A 237 11.39 5.39 -3.81
N LEU A 238 11.96 6.25 -2.97
CA LEU A 238 11.34 7.46 -2.46
C LEU A 238 11.88 8.63 -3.27
N TRP A 239 11.05 9.50 -3.79
CA TRP A 239 11.48 10.68 -4.53
C TRP A 239 10.75 11.93 -4.08
N VAL A 240 11.45 13.06 -4.20
CA VAL A 240 10.90 14.40 -4.01
C VAL A 240 10.71 15.00 -5.39
N GLU A 241 9.55 15.60 -5.67
CA GLU A 241 9.32 16.23 -6.97
C GLU A 241 10.38 17.29 -7.28
N PRO A 242 10.65 17.54 -8.57
CA PRO A 242 11.74 18.40 -8.93
C PRO A 242 11.50 19.85 -8.48
N THR A 243 12.26 20.35 -7.51
CA THR A 243 12.20 21.77 -7.16
C THR A 243 12.83 22.57 -8.30
N VAL A 244 12.16 23.63 -8.73
CA VAL A 244 12.73 24.57 -9.71
C VAL A 244 13.85 25.34 -9.02
N THR A 245 15.09 25.09 -9.42
CA THR A 245 16.25 25.72 -8.78
C THR A 245 16.65 27.02 -9.47
N SER A 246 16.27 27.20 -10.75
CA SER A 246 16.40 28.42 -11.54
C SER A 246 15.47 28.38 -12.76
N LYS A 247 15.35 29.47 -13.53
CA LYS A 247 14.37 29.65 -14.63
C LYS A 247 14.27 28.49 -15.64
N ASN A 248 15.29 27.63 -15.76
CA ASN A 248 15.28 26.47 -16.67
C ASN A 248 15.83 25.17 -16.06
N SER A 249 16.11 25.13 -14.75
CA SER A 249 16.72 23.96 -14.12
C SER A 249 15.78 23.33 -13.09
N ARG A 250 15.54 22.03 -13.22
CA ARG A 250 14.78 21.23 -12.24
C ARG A 250 15.71 20.23 -11.55
N PHE A 251 15.57 20.08 -10.24
CA PHE A 251 16.38 19.17 -9.43
C PHE A 251 15.51 18.07 -8.83
N ALA A 252 15.70 16.81 -9.22
CA ALA A 252 15.03 15.67 -8.60
C ALA A 252 15.99 14.91 -7.68
N MET A 253 15.50 14.47 -6.53
CA MET A 253 16.22 13.59 -5.60
C MET A 253 15.41 12.32 -5.37
N TRP A 254 16.07 11.16 -5.32
CA TRP A 254 15.45 9.92 -4.91
C TRP A 254 16.38 9.04 -4.08
N ILE A 255 15.80 8.29 -3.15
CA ILE A 255 16.45 7.22 -2.41
C ILE A 255 16.08 5.91 -3.10
N GLU A 256 17.09 5.21 -3.60
CA GLU A 256 16.99 3.85 -4.12
C GLU A 256 17.79 2.93 -3.22
N ARG A 257 17.10 2.19 -2.35
CA ARG A 257 17.72 1.27 -1.40
C ARG A 257 18.76 2.00 -0.54
N ASP A 258 20.02 1.57 -0.60
CA ASP A 258 21.16 2.12 0.14
C ASP A 258 21.80 3.35 -0.55
N ARG A 259 21.20 3.87 -1.62
CA ARG A 259 21.75 4.96 -2.43
C ARG A 259 20.85 6.17 -2.42
N ILE A 260 21.42 7.34 -2.16
CA ILE A 260 20.79 8.63 -2.45
C ILE A 260 21.28 9.07 -3.83
N SER A 261 20.33 9.35 -4.71
CA SER A 261 20.55 9.72 -6.10
C SER A 261 19.86 11.04 -6.41
N PHE A 262 20.39 11.78 -7.37
CA PHE A 262 19.83 13.05 -7.81
C PHE A 262 20.01 13.24 -9.32
N ARG A 263 19.09 13.97 -9.94
CA ARG A 263 19.14 14.32 -11.36
C ARG A 263 18.78 15.78 -11.56
N LEU A 264 19.63 16.48 -12.29
CA LEU A 264 19.39 17.83 -12.78
C LEU A 264 18.87 17.79 -14.22
N TYR A 265 17.73 18.44 -14.45
CA TYR A 265 17.14 18.61 -15.78
C TYR A 265 17.33 20.06 -16.22
N GLY A 266 17.70 20.28 -17.49
CA GLY A 266 17.66 21.60 -18.14
C GLY A 266 18.92 22.48 -18.02
N ALA A 267 19.98 22.03 -17.36
CA ALA A 267 21.25 22.76 -17.38
C ALA A 267 21.98 22.55 -18.73
N LYS A 268 22.26 23.64 -19.47
CA LYS A 268 23.33 23.60 -20.48
C LYS A 268 24.62 23.17 -19.76
N ARG A 269 25.36 22.24 -20.36
CA ARG A 269 26.48 21.46 -19.79
C ARG A 269 27.57 22.25 -19.02
N GLN A 270 27.59 23.59 -19.12
CA GLN A 270 28.62 24.47 -18.58
C GLN A 270 28.21 25.35 -17.38
N GLU A 271 26.94 25.41 -16.98
CA GLU A 271 26.49 26.25 -15.84
C GLU A 271 26.21 25.46 -14.56
N SER A 272 26.85 24.29 -14.39
CA SER A 272 26.64 23.47 -13.20
C SER A 272 27.32 24.11 -11.97
N LEU A 273 26.49 24.43 -10.96
CA LEU A 273 26.81 24.66 -9.55
C LEU A 273 27.34 26.04 -9.11
N LYS A 274 27.56 27.02 -10.01
CA LYS A 274 28.15 28.33 -9.60
C LYS A 274 27.22 29.33 -8.92
N GLY A 275 25.91 29.07 -8.84
CA GLY A 275 24.93 30.00 -8.25
C GLY A 275 23.90 29.36 -7.33
N MET A 276 24.06 28.08 -6.99
CA MET A 276 23.21 27.44 -5.99
C MET A 276 23.74 27.78 -4.60
N ASP A 277 22.85 28.27 -3.75
CA ASP A 277 23.12 28.57 -2.36
C ASP A 277 23.79 27.38 -1.68
N ARG A 278 25.04 27.58 -1.25
CA ARG A 278 25.90 26.50 -0.76
C ARG A 278 25.32 25.86 0.50
N GLU A 279 24.51 26.59 1.27
CA GLU A 279 23.82 26.05 2.45
C GLU A 279 22.74 25.01 2.10
N LYS A 280 22.09 25.13 0.93
CA LYS A 280 21.12 24.13 0.44
C LYS A 280 21.79 22.89 -0.16
N LEU A 281 23.09 22.96 -0.46
CA LEU A 281 23.90 21.93 -1.13
C LEU A 281 24.81 21.13 -0.17
N VAL A 282 24.85 21.47 1.12
CA VAL A 282 25.76 20.86 2.12
C VAL A 282 25.57 19.34 2.25
N TRP A 283 24.45 18.80 1.78
CA TRP A 283 24.11 17.39 1.88
C TRP A 283 24.61 16.52 0.72
N ALA A 284 25.29 17.11 -0.26
CA ALA A 284 25.68 16.43 -1.49
C ALA A 284 27.08 16.83 -1.97
N SER A 285 28.15 16.48 -1.24
CA SER A 285 29.45 16.18 -1.87
C SER A 285 30.50 15.69 -0.89
N ARG A 286 31.13 14.55 -1.20
CA ARG A 286 32.60 14.39 -1.22
C ARG A 286 33.00 13.04 -1.83
N SER A 287 33.55 13.06 -3.03
CA SER A 287 34.92 12.58 -3.33
C SER A 287 35.24 12.80 -4.81
N ARG A 288 36.49 13.15 -5.10
CA ARG A 288 37.01 13.60 -6.39
C ARG A 288 38.27 12.79 -6.67
N SER A 289 38.44 12.24 -7.88
CA SER A 289 39.75 12.13 -8.53
C SER A 289 39.65 11.62 -9.98
N GLY A 290 40.02 12.49 -10.92
CA GLY A 290 40.87 12.22 -12.09
C GLY A 290 40.36 11.36 -13.26
N GLY A 291 40.44 11.90 -14.47
CA GLY A 291 40.56 11.11 -15.70
C GLY A 291 39.69 11.63 -16.85
N ASP A 292 40.32 12.32 -17.79
CA ASP A 292 39.70 12.79 -19.04
C ASP A 292 39.33 11.61 -19.95
N GLY A 293 38.10 11.61 -20.47
CA GLY A 293 37.65 10.67 -21.48
C GLY A 293 36.14 10.73 -21.68
N TRP A 294 35.69 10.97 -22.92
CA TRP A 294 34.28 10.89 -23.29
C TRP A 294 33.76 9.48 -23.01
N SER A 295 33.05 9.32 -21.90
CA SER A 295 32.27 8.14 -21.57
C SER A 295 31.00 8.59 -20.84
N SER A 296 29.95 7.78 -20.99
CA SER A 296 28.66 7.87 -20.29
C SER A 296 28.79 8.52 -18.90
N ALA A 297 27.99 9.55 -18.64
CA ALA A 297 27.99 10.25 -17.36
C ALA A 297 27.93 9.22 -16.20
N PRO A 298 28.91 9.23 -15.27
CA PRO A 298 28.84 8.36 -14.12
C PRO A 298 27.64 8.78 -13.28
N THR A 299 26.75 7.83 -12.99
CA THR A 299 25.86 7.92 -11.84
C THR A 299 26.72 8.13 -10.61
N THR A 300 26.87 9.38 -10.16
CA THR A 300 27.47 9.68 -8.87
C THR A 300 26.48 9.25 -7.79
N GLY A 301 26.56 7.99 -7.37
CA GLY A 301 25.94 7.55 -6.13
C GLY A 301 26.62 8.30 -4.99
N LEU A 302 25.87 9.12 -4.26
CA LEU A 302 26.35 9.66 -2.99
C LEU A 302 26.25 8.54 -1.96
N ILE A 303 27.39 8.22 -1.34
CA ILE A 303 27.44 7.45 -0.12
C ILE A 303 26.84 8.33 0.99
N TRP A 304 25.93 7.76 1.76
CA TRP A 304 25.39 8.29 3.01
C TRP A 304 26.45 9.12 3.79
N THR A 305 26.27 10.43 3.87
CA THR A 305 27.17 11.31 4.65
C THR A 305 26.64 11.47 6.07
N ASP A 306 27.57 11.51 7.04
CA ASP A 306 27.35 11.47 8.50
C ASP A 306 26.41 12.55 9.07
N GLN A 307 26.01 13.57 8.31
CA GLN A 307 25.12 14.63 8.79
C GLN A 307 23.64 14.21 8.92
N TRP A 308 23.16 13.21 8.16
CA TRP A 308 21.73 12.76 8.21
C TRP A 308 21.48 11.99 9.50
N GLN A 309 22.57 11.44 10.04
CA GLN A 309 22.66 10.68 11.26
C GLN A 309 22.36 11.53 12.50
N THR A 310 22.90 12.75 12.59
CA THR A 310 22.69 13.60 13.76
C THR A 310 21.22 14.02 13.92
N SER A 311 20.49 14.22 12.83
CA SER A 311 19.08 14.63 12.87
C SER A 311 18.13 13.50 13.29
N ILE A 312 18.42 12.26 12.90
CA ILE A 312 17.63 11.08 13.28
C ILE A 312 17.98 10.62 14.69
N GLU A 313 19.25 10.69 15.10
CA GLU A 313 19.69 10.31 16.46
C GLU A 313 19.27 11.33 17.52
N GLN A 314 19.23 12.63 17.21
CA GLN A 314 18.71 13.65 18.13
C GLN A 314 17.19 13.59 18.32
N LYS A 315 16.45 12.96 17.39
CA LYS A 315 15.00 12.76 17.48
C LYS A 315 14.60 11.38 18.05
N ARG A 316 15.59 10.58 18.49
CA ARG A 316 15.38 9.26 19.11
C ARG A 316 15.30 9.29 20.65
N TYR A 317 15.28 10.47 21.26
CA TYR A 317 15.03 10.66 22.69
C TYR A 317 13.74 11.43 22.94
#